data_AF-A0A2H3AL30-F1
#
_entry.id   AF-A0A2H3AL30-F1
#
_cell.length_a   1.000
_cell.length_b   1.000
_cell.length_c   1.000
_cell.angle_alpha   90.00
_cell.angle_beta   90.00
_cell.angle_gamma   90.00
#
_symmetry.space_group_name_H-M   'P 1'
#
loop_
_entity.id
_entity.type
_entity.pdbx_description
1 polymer ?
#
loop_
_entity_poly.entity_id
_entity_poly.type
_entity_poly.pdbx_seq_one_letter_code
_entity_poly.pdbx_strand_id
1 'polypeptide(L)'
;MNYLGEWGTQFGLIAVGFEKYGSQEELEKDAIKHLFDIYVKINKDAEANPEVKAETGKWFERMEDGDEAALTNWRVWRELSVTPAVPAKLNS
;
A
#
# COMPACT_ATOMS: atom_id res chain seq x y z
N MET A 1 11.14 -14.43 9.73
CA MET A 1 9.97 -13.63 10.16
C MET A 1 8.99 -13.58 9.00
N ASN A 2 7.74 -13.99 9.20
CA ASN A 2 6.69 -13.93 8.18
C ASN A 2 6.13 -12.50 8.14
N TYR A 3 6.82 -11.61 7.42
CA TYR A 3 6.50 -10.18 7.36
C TYR A 3 5.14 -9.87 6.69
N LEU A 4 4.61 -10.81 5.89
CA LEU A 4 3.25 -10.74 5.38
C LEU A 4 2.20 -10.88 6.50
N GLY A 5 2.53 -11.54 7.62
CA GLY A 5 1.60 -11.72 8.74
C GLY A 5 1.37 -10.46 9.58
N GLU A 6 2.36 -9.57 9.66
CA GLU A 6 2.26 -8.32 10.43
C GLU A 6 1.56 -7.18 9.65
N TRP A 7 1.52 -7.27 8.32
CA TRP A 7 0.94 -6.24 7.43
C TRP A 7 -0.25 -6.74 6.59
N GLY A 8 -0.52 -8.04 6.58
CA GLY A 8 -1.20 -8.74 5.47
C GLY A 8 -2.57 -8.21 5.06
N THR A 9 -3.48 -7.98 6.01
CA THR A 9 -4.87 -7.64 5.67
C THR A 9 -5.05 -6.16 5.36
N GLN A 10 -4.36 -5.28 6.08
CA GLN A 10 -4.42 -3.83 5.84
C GLN A 10 -3.69 -3.46 4.55
N PHE A 11 -2.60 -4.18 4.23
CA PHE A 11 -1.84 -3.96 3.02
C PHE A 11 -2.62 -4.34 1.76
N GLY A 12 -3.34 -5.47 1.77
CA GLY A 12 -4.12 -5.85 0.59
C GLY A 12 -5.20 -4.81 0.23
N LEU A 13 -5.83 -4.20 1.24
CA LEU A 13 -6.75 -3.08 1.04
C LEU A 13 -6.02 -1.85 0.48
N ILE A 14 -4.85 -1.50 1.04
CA ILE A 14 -4.04 -0.40 0.54
C ILE A 14 -3.61 -0.65 -0.92
N ALA A 15 -3.29 -1.88 -1.31
CA ALA A 15 -2.89 -2.20 -2.68
C ALA A 15 -4.01 -1.94 -3.69
N VAL A 16 -5.21 -2.46 -3.43
CA VAL A 16 -6.40 -2.18 -4.25
C VAL A 16 -6.75 -0.69 -4.20
N GLY A 17 -6.61 -0.06 -3.03
CA GLY A 17 -6.87 1.36 -2.84
C GLY A 17 -5.88 2.25 -3.60
N PHE A 18 -4.62 1.85 -3.70
CA PHE A 18 -3.59 2.60 -4.41
C PHE A 18 -3.82 2.56 -5.93
N GLU A 19 -4.37 1.47 -6.46
CA GLU A 19 -4.80 1.43 -7.86
C GLU A 19 -5.94 2.42 -8.16
N LYS A 20 -6.80 2.72 -7.16
CA LYS A 20 -7.97 3.62 -7.32
C LYS A 20 -7.69 5.08 -6.95
N TYR A 21 -6.87 5.32 -5.93
CA TYR A 21 -6.66 6.62 -5.29
C TYR A 21 -5.18 6.98 -5.11
N GLY A 22 -4.27 6.09 -5.51
CA GLY A 22 -2.85 6.27 -5.35
C GLY A 22 -2.31 7.41 -6.21
N SER A 23 -1.23 7.99 -5.72
CA SER A 23 -0.50 9.06 -6.36
C SER A 23 0.94 8.94 -5.91
N GLN A 24 1.85 8.80 -6.87
CA GLN A 24 3.28 8.68 -6.58
C GLN A 24 3.81 9.98 -5.93
N GLU A 25 3.33 11.15 -6.39
CA GLU A 25 3.72 12.44 -5.84
C GLU A 25 3.32 12.59 -4.36
N GLU A 26 2.09 12.19 -4.01
CA GLU A 26 1.62 12.27 -2.62
C GLU A 26 2.33 11.25 -1.72
N LEU A 27 2.66 10.08 -2.26
CA LEU A 27 3.43 9.04 -1.59
C LEU A 27 4.86 9.54 -1.26
N GLU A 28 5.53 10.21 -2.20
CA GLU A 28 6.87 10.76 -1.98
C GLU A 28 6.86 11.95 -1.01
N LYS A 29 5.77 12.71 -0.99
CA LYS A 29 5.61 13.89 -0.12
C LYS A 29 5.35 13.50 1.34
N ASP A 30 4.43 12.57 1.58
CA ASP A 30 4.06 12.08 2.91
C ASP A 30 3.39 10.70 2.81
N ALA A 31 4.23 9.66 2.73
CA ALA A 31 3.77 8.29 2.52
C ALA A 31 2.81 7.81 3.61
N ILE A 32 3.11 8.11 4.88
CA ILE A 32 2.29 7.65 6.00
C ILE A 32 0.88 8.24 5.88
N LYS A 33 0.79 9.55 5.65
CA LYS A 33 -0.49 10.23 5.50
C LYS A 33 -1.24 9.72 4.28
N HIS A 34 -0.57 9.60 3.13
CA HIS A 34 -1.21 9.19 1.88
C HIS A 34 -1.75 7.76 1.95
N LEU A 35 -0.93 6.81 2.41
CA LEU A 35 -1.35 5.41 2.57
C LEU A 35 -2.50 5.27 3.58
N PHE A 36 -2.53 6.10 4.63
CA PHE A 36 -3.65 6.16 5.57
C PHE A 36 -4.94 6.69 4.92
N ASP A 37 -4.84 7.76 4.13
CA ASP A 37 -5.98 8.33 3.38
C ASP A 37 -6.59 7.30 2.41
N ILE A 38 -5.73 6.58 1.70
CA ILE A 38 -6.10 5.47 0.82
C ILE A 38 -6.80 4.36 1.61
N TYR A 39 -6.22 3.96 2.75
CA TYR A 39 -6.80 2.93 3.62
C TYR A 39 -8.21 3.31 4.07
N VAL A 40 -8.44 4.55 4.50
CA VAL A 40 -9.77 5.02 4.92
C VAL A 40 -10.77 4.97 3.76
N LYS A 41 -10.39 5.47 2.58
CA LYS A 41 -11.25 5.47 1.39
C LYS A 41 -11.62 4.06 0.95
N ILE A 42 -10.64 3.18 0.82
CA ILE A 42 -10.88 1.82 0.33
C ILE A 42 -11.65 0.96 1.34
N ASN A 43 -11.51 1.21 2.64
CA ASN A 43 -12.34 0.54 3.65
C ASN A 43 -13.82 0.91 3.49
N LYS A 44 -14.10 2.21 3.30
CA LYS A 44 -15.47 2.68 3.05
C LYS A 44 -16.06 2.06 1.78
N ASP A 45 -15.25 1.95 0.73
CA ASP A 45 -15.64 1.26 -0.49
C ASP A 45 -15.87 -0.25 -0.27
N ALA A 46 -15.07 -0.90 0.58
CA ALA A 46 -15.24 -2.31 0.93
C ALA A 46 -16.48 -2.58 1.80
N GLU A 47 -17.00 -1.58 2.50
CA GLU A 47 -18.29 -1.65 3.19
C GLU A 47 -19.47 -1.58 2.20
N ALA A 48 -19.33 -0.77 1.14
CA ALA A 48 -20.37 -0.57 0.14
C ALA A 48 -20.34 -1.60 -1.01
N ASN A 49 -19.15 -2.11 -1.34
CA ASN A 49 -18.93 -3.05 -2.43
C ASN A 49 -18.11 -4.28 -1.96
N PRO A 50 -18.73 -5.47 -1.85
CA PRO A 50 -18.03 -6.68 -1.46
C PRO A 50 -16.94 -7.11 -2.45
N GLU A 51 -16.97 -6.64 -3.70
CA GLU A 51 -15.94 -6.95 -4.70
C GLU A 51 -14.56 -6.44 -4.30
N VAL A 52 -14.48 -5.32 -3.57
CA VAL A 52 -13.20 -4.76 -3.08
C VAL A 52 -12.46 -5.76 -2.19
N LYS A 53 -13.20 -6.54 -1.38
CA LYS A 53 -12.60 -7.61 -0.55
C LYS A 53 -12.11 -8.77 -1.41
N ALA A 54 -12.81 -9.09 -2.51
CA ALA A 54 -12.37 -10.12 -3.44
C ALA A 54 -11.08 -9.68 -4.19
N GLU A 55 -10.99 -8.42 -4.61
CA GLU A 55 -9.77 -7.85 -5.21
C GLU A 55 -8.59 -7.87 -4.23
N THR A 56 -8.85 -7.58 -2.95
CA THR A 56 -7.86 -7.66 -1.87
C THR A 56 -7.28 -9.08 -1.74
N GLY A 57 -8.13 -10.11 -1.83
CA GLY A 57 -7.71 -11.51 -1.80
C GLY A 57 -6.81 -11.89 -2.98
N LYS A 58 -7.15 -11.42 -4.19
CA LYS A 58 -6.31 -11.64 -5.39
C LYS A 58 -4.93 -10.98 -5.25
N TRP A 59 -4.88 -9.79 -4.66
CA TRP A 59 -3.63 -9.11 -4.38
C TRP A 59 -2.75 -9.88 -3.39
N PHE A 60 -3.37 -10.46 -2.36
CA PHE A 60 -2.67 -11.31 -1.41
C PHE A 60 -2.11 -12.58 -2.07
N GLU A 61 -2.93 -13.26 -2.86
CA GLU A 61 -2.53 -14.46 -3.62
C GLU A 61 -1.33 -14.17 -4.54
N ARG A 62 -1.33 -13.05 -5.27
CA ARG A 62 -0.21 -12.62 -6.11
C ARG A 62 1.08 -12.41 -5.31
N MET A 63 0.99 -11.83 -4.12
CA MET A 63 2.16 -11.65 -3.25
C MET A 63 2.68 -12.99 -2.70
N GLU A 64 1.80 -13.93 -2.35
CA GLU A 64 2.18 -15.28 -1.92
C GLU A 64 2.81 -16.10 -3.05
N ASP A 65 2.34 -15.92 -4.28
CA ASP A 65 2.91 -16.54 -5.50
C ASP A 65 4.26 -15.92 -5.90
N GLY A 66 4.62 -14.78 -5.31
CA GLY A 66 5.89 -14.11 -5.57
C GLY A 66 5.88 -13.16 -6.77
N ASP A 67 4.71 -12.65 -7.18
CA ASP A 67 4.57 -11.63 -8.22
C ASP A 67 5.47 -10.42 -7.92
N GLU A 68 6.50 -10.23 -8.73
CA GLU A 68 7.52 -9.20 -8.49
C GLU A 68 6.97 -7.78 -8.55
N ALA A 69 5.93 -7.53 -9.34
CA ALA A 69 5.31 -6.20 -9.42
C ALA A 69 4.54 -5.90 -8.13
N ALA A 70 3.79 -6.88 -7.61
CA ALA A 70 3.09 -6.77 -6.34
C ALA A 70 4.07 -6.57 -5.18
N LEU A 71 5.16 -7.34 -5.17
CA LEU A 71 6.21 -7.23 -4.16
C LEU A 71 7.00 -5.91 -4.27
N THR A 72 7.21 -5.37 -5.46
CA THR A 72 7.92 -4.10 -5.67
C THR A 72 7.15 -2.94 -5.05
N ASN A 73 5.84 -2.83 -5.33
CA ASN A 73 5.00 -1.79 -4.73
C ASN A 73 4.99 -1.88 -3.19
N TRP A 74 4.90 -3.10 -2.66
CA TRP A 74 5.00 -3.35 -1.21
C TRP A 74 6.32 -2.86 -0.62
N ARG A 75 7.45 -3.15 -1.27
CA ARG A 75 8.77 -2.68 -0.82
C ARG A 75 8.84 -1.16 -0.80
N VAL A 76 8.36 -0.49 -1.85
CA VAL A 76 8.37 0.98 -1.96
C VAL A 76 7.51 1.63 -0.87
N TRP A 77 6.27 1.18 -0.69
CA TRP A 77 5.36 1.77 0.31
C TRP A 77 5.87 1.54 1.73
N ARG A 78 6.42 0.36 2.00
CA ARG A 78 7.09 0.09 3.27
C ARG A 78 8.27 1.04 3.46
N GLU A 79 9.20 1.09 2.52
CA GLU A 79 10.42 1.89 2.63
C GLU A 79 10.11 3.36 2.93
N LEU A 80 9.13 3.92 2.21
CA LEU A 80 8.71 5.31 2.38
C LEU A 80 7.91 5.56 3.67
N SER A 81 7.24 4.55 4.23
CA SER A 81 6.50 4.69 5.50
C SER A 81 7.36 4.46 6.75
N VAL A 82 8.47 3.74 6.63
CA VAL A 82 9.41 3.50 7.76
C VAL A 82 10.58 4.48 7.78
N THR A 83 10.92 5.06 6.63
CA THR A 83 11.96 6.08 6.53
C THR A 83 11.30 7.44 6.78
N PRO A 84 11.68 8.20 7.82
CA PRO A 84 11.26 9.58 7.92
C PRO A 84 11.77 10.29 6.66
N ALA A 85 10.86 10.90 5.89
CA ALA A 85 11.20 11.61 4.66
C ALA A 85 12.34 12.60 4.96
N VAL A 86 13.56 12.21 4.62
CA VAL A 86 14.70 13.12 4.66
C VAL A 86 14.49 14.00 3.44
N PRO A 87 14.31 15.33 3.58
CA PRO A 87 14.11 16.19 2.43
C PRO A 87 15.28 15.99 1.47
N ALA A 88 14.97 15.74 0.19
CA ALA A 88 15.91 15.48 -0.90
C ALA A 88 16.78 16.71 -1.27
N LYS A 89 17.24 17.48 -0.28
CA LYS A 89 18.01 18.71 -0.38
C LYS A 89 19.08 18.76 0.72
N LEU A 90 19.88 17.69 0.87
CA LEU A 90 21.08 17.71 1.72
C LEU A 90 22.12 16.72 1.16
N ASN A 91 22.50 16.89 -0.10
CA ASN A 91 23.79 16.46 -0.61
C ASN A 91 24.23 17.50 -1.64
N SER A 92 25.14 18.36 -1.16
CA SER A 92 26.12 19.26 -1.81
C SER A 92 25.78 19.89 -3.17
#